data_AF-A0A0J7Y874-F1
#
_entry.id   AF-A0A0J7Y874-F1
#
_cell.length_a   1.000
_cell.length_b   1.000
_cell.length_c   1.000
_cell.angle_alpha   90.00
_cell.angle_beta   90.00
_cell.angle_gamma   90.00
#
_symmetry.space_group_name_H-M   'P 1'
#
loop_
_entity.id
_entity.type
_entity.pdbx_description
1 polymer ?
#
loop_
_entity_poly.entity_id
_entity_poly.type
_entity_poly.pdbx_seq_one_letter_code
_entity_poly.pdbx_strand_id
1 'polypeptide(L)' 'MDSAPKDGSYILAIVAENDSRHLGYMAGRMFVIRHEGRLDDYDLGWAVFPGFGGAPDRYFRCWQPAPPPPPAVVGEGG' A
#
# COMPACT_ATOMS: atom_id res chain seq x y z
N MET A 1 -5.64 -11.29 -3.46
CA MET A 1 -4.35 -10.76 -2.94
C MET A 1 -4.75 -9.75 -1.89
N ASP A 2 -5.02 -10.24 -0.68
CA ASP A 2 -5.74 -9.49 0.36
C ASP A 2 -4.86 -9.28 1.60
N SER A 3 -3.55 -9.53 1.47
CA SER A 3 -2.60 -9.46 2.57
C SER A 3 -1.34 -8.73 2.14
N ALA A 4 -0.93 -7.75 2.93
CA ALA A 4 0.40 -7.14 2.88
C ALA A 4 1.13 -7.33 4.22
N PRO A 5 2.47 -7.21 4.24
CA PRO A 5 3.25 -7.25 5.47
C PRO A 5 2.77 -6.20 6.46
N LYS A 6 2.66 -6.59 7.74
CA LYS A 6 2.31 -5.70 8.86
C LYS A 6 3.47 -5.54 9.86
N ASP A 7 4.67 -5.61 9.33
CA ASP A 7 5.94 -5.55 10.08
C ASP A 7 6.58 -4.15 10.04
N GLY A 8 5.85 -3.13 9.57
CA GLY A 8 6.34 -1.77 9.39
C GLY A 8 7.08 -1.53 8.08
N SER A 9 7.25 -2.56 7.23
CA SER A 9 7.87 -2.41 5.91
C SER A 9 7.01 -1.56 5.00
N TYR A 10 7.69 -0.73 4.19
CA TYR A 10 7.05 0.01 3.12
C TYR A 10 6.77 -0.89 1.92
N ILE A 11 5.58 -0.74 1.34
CA ILE A 11 5.18 -1.40 0.10
C ILE A 11 4.69 -0.37 -0.90
N LEU A 12 4.90 -0.64 -2.19
CA LEU A 12 4.28 0.11 -3.27
C LEU A 12 2.87 -0.43 -3.50
N ALA A 13 1.87 0.44 -3.51
CA ALA A 13 0.48 0.08 -3.74
C ALA A 13 -0.17 0.99 -4.78
N ILE A 14 -1.10 0.44 -5.53
CA ILE A 14 -1.93 1.14 -6.52
C ILE A 14 -3.29 1.38 -5.87
N VAL A 15 -3.82 2.59 -5.98
CA VAL A 15 -5.19 2.87 -5.53
C VAL A 15 -6.17 2.14 -6.45
N ALA A 16 -6.95 1.24 -5.87
CA ALA A 16 -7.99 0.50 -6.58
C ALA A 16 -9.10 1.44 -7.06
N GLU A 17 -9.80 1.09 -8.13
CA GLU A 17 -11.09 1.72 -8.43
C GLU A 17 -12.04 1.49 -7.26
N ASN A 18 -12.58 2.57 -6.71
CA ASN A 18 -13.49 2.51 -5.56
C ASN A 18 -14.35 3.78 -5.48
N ASP A 19 -15.50 3.66 -4.83
CA ASP A 19 -16.42 4.79 -4.59
C ASP A 19 -16.04 5.62 -3.35
N SER A 20 -14.80 5.53 -2.85
CA SER A 20 -14.36 6.35 -1.72
C SER A 20 -14.23 7.80 -2.15
N ARG A 21 -15.03 8.68 -1.53
CA ARG A 21 -14.99 10.14 -1.76
C ARG A 21 -13.59 10.78 -1.71
N HIS A 22 -12.64 10.15 -0.99
CA HIS A 22 -11.30 10.69 -0.75
C HIS A 22 -10.20 10.03 -1.58
N LEU A 23 -10.46 8.86 -2.17
CA LEU A 23 -9.44 8.08 -2.89
C LEU A 23 -9.85 7.75 -4.33
N GLY A 24 -11.13 7.84 -4.69
CA GLY A 24 -11.62 7.48 -6.03
C GLY A 24 -10.93 8.28 -7.15
N TYR A 25 -10.68 9.58 -6.96
CA TYR A 25 -9.97 10.42 -7.93
C TYR A 25 -8.46 10.09 -8.05
N MET A 26 -7.93 9.30 -7.12
CA MET A 26 -6.55 8.81 -7.14
C MET A 26 -6.44 7.40 -7.74
N ALA A 27 -7.55 6.79 -8.21
CA ALA A 27 -7.54 5.45 -8.80
C ALA A 27 -6.45 5.31 -9.88
N GLY A 28 -5.73 4.18 -9.85
CA GLY A 28 -4.61 3.88 -10.73
C GLY A 28 -3.28 4.57 -10.36
N ARG A 29 -3.27 5.50 -9.39
CA ARG A 29 -2.02 6.12 -8.92
C ARG A 29 -1.31 5.23 -7.91
N MET A 30 0.02 5.30 -7.93
CA MET A 30 0.89 4.55 -7.03
C MET A 30 1.29 5.40 -5.83
N PHE A 31 1.28 4.78 -4.65
CA PHE A 31 1.75 5.34 -3.39
C PHE A 31 2.58 4.33 -2.61
N VAL A 32 3.47 4.83 -1.78
CA VAL A 32 4.15 4.00 -0.79
C VAL A 32 3.32 3.98 0.48
N ILE A 33 3.01 2.79 0.99
CA ILE A 33 2.23 2.61 2.23
C ILE A 33 2.94 1.66 3.19
N ARG A 34 2.63 1.73 4.48
CA ARG A 34 3.04 0.73 5.49
C ARG A 34 1.96 0.58 6.56
N HIS A 35 1.95 -0.55 7.24
CA HIS A 35 1.17 -0.72 8.47
C HIS A 35 2.00 -0.19 9.64
N GLU A 36 1.45 0.72 10.44
CA GLU A 36 2.16 1.40 11.54
C GLU A 36 2.25 0.55 12.82
N GLY A 37 1.70 -0.67 12.80
CA GLY A 37 1.70 -1.59 13.94
C GLY A 37 0.57 -1.30 14.93
N ARG A 38 0.80 -1.69 16.19
CA ARG A 38 -0.17 -1.57 17.28
C ARG A 38 0.48 -0.83 18.46
N LEU A 39 -0.29 0.02 19.11
CA LEU A 39 0.05 0.64 20.39
C LEU A 39 -0.97 0.14 21.42
N ASP A 40 -0.51 -0.66 22.38
CA ASP A 40 -1.37 -1.42 23.29
C ASP A 40 -2.45 -2.22 22.52
N ASP A 41 -3.73 -2.00 22.81
CA ASP A 41 -4.86 -2.64 22.14
C ASP A 41 -5.32 -1.90 20.87
N TYR A 42 -4.68 -0.77 20.53
CA TYR A 42 -5.06 0.06 19.40
C TYR A 42 -4.24 -0.25 18.15
N ASP A 43 -4.92 -0.62 17.06
CA ASP A 43 -4.30 -0.77 15.73
C ASP A 43 -4.12 0.60 15.09
N LEU A 44 -2.87 0.99 14.82
CA LEU A 44 -2.54 2.27 14.19
C LEU A 44 -2.86 2.26 12.68
N GLY A 45 -3.15 1.09 12.11
CA GLY A 45 -3.60 0.94 10.74
C GLY A 45 -2.54 1.24 9.70
N TRP A 46 -3.00 1.63 8.52
CA TRP A 46 -2.17 1.93 7.36
C TRP A 46 -1.88 3.42 7.25
N ALA A 47 -0.64 3.72 6.87
CA ALA A 47 -0.22 5.05 6.48
C ALA A 47 0.26 5.08 5.04
N VAL A 48 -0.12 6.14 4.33
CA VAL A 48 0.30 6.52 2.99
C VAL A 48 1.34 7.62 3.11
N PHE A 49 2.48 7.39 2.46
CA PHE A 49 3.57 8.36 2.42
C PHE A 49 3.41 9.30 1.22
N PRO A 50 3.54 10.64 1.42
CA PRO A 50 3.60 11.35 2.70
C PRO A 50 2.21 11.76 3.21
N GLY A 51 1.98 11.62 4.53
CA GLY A 51 1.05 12.49 5.25
C GLY A 51 -0.38 12.01 5.53
N PHE A 52 -0.77 10.78 5.19
CA PHE A 52 -2.09 10.24 5.53
C PHE A 52 -1.94 8.95 6.34
N GLY A 53 -2.34 8.94 7.62
CA GLY A 53 -2.19 7.79 8.52
C GLY A 53 -3.49 7.39 9.20
N GLY A 54 -3.46 6.24 9.89
CA GLY A 54 -4.59 5.81 10.71
C GLY A 54 -5.70 5.09 9.96
N ALA A 55 -5.48 4.66 8.72
CA ALA A 55 -6.49 3.99 7.93
C ALA A 55 -6.69 2.54 8.42
N PRO A 56 -7.87 2.17 8.97
CA PRO A 56 -8.08 0.82 9.47
C PRO A 56 -7.93 -0.24 8.37
N ASP A 57 -7.62 -1.47 8.78
CA ASP A 57 -7.36 -2.61 7.90
C ASP A 57 -8.46 -2.89 6.86
N ARG A 58 -9.73 -2.60 7.20
CA ARG A 58 -10.87 -2.70 6.27
C ARG A 58 -10.76 -1.79 5.03
N TYR A 59 -9.95 -0.72 5.12
CA TYR A 59 -9.67 0.17 3.99
C TYR A 59 -8.46 -0.27 3.17
N PHE A 60 -7.74 -1.31 3.60
CA PHE A 60 -6.61 -1.84 2.85
C PHE A 60 -7.01 -2.26 1.43
N ARG A 61 -8.25 -2.72 1.22
CA ARG A 61 -8.83 -3.01 -0.10
C ARG A 61 -8.79 -1.84 -1.10
N CYS A 62 -8.65 -0.59 -0.63
CA CYS A 62 -8.49 0.59 -1.49
C CYS A 62 -7.07 0.72 -2.05
N TRP A 63 -6.11 -0.05 -1.53
CA TRP A 63 -4.71 -0.08 -1.95
C TRP A 63 -4.33 -1.51 -2.32
N GLN A 64 -4.27 -1.82 -3.62
CA GLN A 64 -3.78 -3.11 -4.09
C GLN A 64 -2.25 -3.07 -4.10
N PRO A 65 -1.54 -4.01 -3.44
CA PRO A 65 -0.10 -4.13 -3.58
C PRO A 65 0.28 -4.20 -5.06
N ALA A 66 1.27 -3.41 -5.47
CA ALA A 66 1.79 -3.50 -6.82
C ALA A 66 2.39 -4.90 -7.04
N PRO A 67 2.27 -5.47 -8.25
CA PRO A 67 2.95 -6.71 -8.57
C PRO A 67 4.46 -6.53 -8.35
N PRO A 68 5.19 -7.61 -8.01
CA PRO A 68 6.64 -7.54 -7.90
C PRO A 68 7.22 -7.04 -9.24
N PRO A 69 8.32 -6.28 -9.21
CA PRO A 69 8.98 -5.86 -10.44
C PRO A 69 9.38 -7.09 -11.26
N PRO A 70 9.36 -7.00 -12.60
CA PRO A 70 9.88 -8.08 -13.43
C PRO A 70 11.34 -8.38 -13.05
N PRO A 71 11.78 -9.65 -13.16
CA PRO A 71 13.16 -10.00 -12.87
C PRO A 71 14.09 -9.16 -13.75
N ALA A 72 15.19 -8.68 -13.16
CA ALA A 72 16.18 -7.91 -13.91
C ALA A 72 16.69 -8.77 -15.07
N VAL A 73 16.56 -8.26 -16.30
CA VAL A 73 17.28 -8.82 -17.44
C VAL A 73 18.74 -8.45 -17.21
N VAL A 74 19.53 -9.39 -16.71
CA VAL A 74 20.99 -9.25 -16.71
C VAL A 74 21.37 -9.23 -18.19
N GLY A 75 21.53 -8.04 -18.74
CA GLY A 75 22.07 -7.89 -20.08
C GLY A 75 23.47 -8.46 -20.08
N GLU A 76 23.64 -9.62 -20.70
CA GLU A 76 24.95 -10.06 -21.16
C GLU A 76 25.38 -9.03 -22.22
N GLY A 77 26.17 -8.04 -21.78
CA GLY A 77 26.94 -7.22 -22.69
C GLY A 77 27.98 -8.10 -23.37
N GLY A 78 27.79 -8.33 -24.68
CA GLY A 78 28.77 -8.86 -25.62
C GLY A 78 28.90 -7.90 -26.78
#